data_AF-X1CGE0-F1
#
_entry.id   AF-X1CGE0-F1
#
_cell.length_a   1.000
_cell.length_b   1.000
_cell.length_c   1.000
_cell.angle_alpha   90.00
_cell.angle_beta   90.00
_cell.angle_gamma   90.00
#
_symmetry.space_group_name_H-M   'P 1'
#
loop_
_entity.id
_entity.type
_entity.pdbx_description
1 polymer ?
#
loop_
_entity_poly.entity_id
_entity_poly.type
_entity_poly.pdbx_seq_one_letter_code
_entity_poly.pdbx_strand_id
1 'polypeptide(L)' 'MKGEFKSGEVIVIRYEGPKGGPGMREMLAATSLLSGMSMDKEVALITDGRFSGGTRGAAIGHVSPEAAEKGPIAALRDG' A
#
# COMPACT_ATOMS: atom_id res chain seq x y z
N MET A 1 17.19 5.82 -4.28
CA MET A 1 15.97 5.02 -4.50
C MET A 1 15.61 5.21 -5.96
N LYS A 2 15.92 4.23 -6.82
CA LYS A 2 15.67 4.32 -8.28
C LYS A 2 14.31 3.69 -8.55
N GLY A 3 13.32 4.54 -8.80
CA GLY A 3 11.94 4.21 -9.11
C GLY A 3 11.15 5.49 -9.00
N GLU A 4 11.10 6.26 -10.09
CA GLU A 4 10.13 7.34 -10.20
C GLU A 4 8.75 6.69 -10.29
N PHE A 5 7.86 7.02 -9.36
CA PHE A 5 6.45 6.65 -9.53
C PHE A 5 5.88 7.45 -10.69
N LYS A 6 4.94 6.86 -11.41
CA LYS A 6 4.22 7.55 -12.49
C LYS A 6 2.83 7.91 -12.03
N SER A 7 2.31 9.04 -12.51
CA SER A 7 0.91 9.37 -12.32
C SER A 7 0.02 8.26 -12.89
N GLY A 8 -1.02 7.91 -12.14
CA GLY A 8 -1.95 6.82 -12.44
C GLY A 8 -1.50 5.44 -11.94
N GLU A 9 -0.30 5.31 -11.35
CA GLU A 9 0.12 4.03 -10.78
C GLU A 9 -0.63 3.69 -9.49
N VAL A 10 -0.79 2.38 -9.28
CA VAL A 10 -1.35 1.82 -8.05
C VAL A 10 -0.27 0.97 -7.39
N ILE A 11 0.18 1.39 -6.23
CA ILE A 11 1.20 0.67 -5.47
C ILE A 11 0.52 -0.25 -4.49
N VAL A 12 0.82 -1.54 -4.60
CA VAL A 12 0.25 -2.59 -3.76
C VAL A 12 1.32 -3.11 -2.80
N ILE A 13 1.09 -2.95 -1.51
CA ILE A 13 1.93 -3.47 -0.44
C ILE A 13 1.20 -4.64 0.22
N ARG A 14 1.62 -5.86 -0.10
CA ARG A 14 0.96 -7.10 0.35
C ARG A 14 1.81 -7.85 1.38
N TYR A 15 1.19 -8.80 2.08
CA TYR A 15 1.79 -9.56 3.18
C TYR A 15 2.11 -8.70 4.41
N GLU A 16 1.37 -7.60 4.61
CA GLU A 16 1.45 -6.77 5.82
C GLU A 16 0.21 -6.94 6.72
N GLY A 17 -0.66 -7.91 6.40
CA GLY A 17 -1.83 -8.26 7.19
C GLY A 17 -1.52 -8.95 8.53
N PRO A 18 -2.56 -9.35 9.29
CA PRO A 18 -2.40 -9.98 10.60
C PRO A 18 -1.49 -11.20 10.65
N LYS A 19 -1.47 -12.03 9.60
CA LYS A 19 -0.61 -13.23 9.50
C LYS A 19 0.64 -12.98 8.69
N GLY A 20 0.55 -12.26 7.57
CA GLY A 20 1.70 -11.99 6.68
C GLY A 20 2.76 -11.11 7.33
N GLY A 21 2.32 -10.02 7.98
CA GLY A 21 3.18 -9.00 8.59
C GLY A 21 3.83 -9.40 9.91
N PRO A 22 3.36 -10.47 10.56
CA PRO A 22 2.34 -10.50 11.62
C PRO A 22 1.95 -9.19 12.32
N GLY A 23 0.73 -9.17 12.90
CA GLY A 23 0.26 -8.08 13.76
C GLY A 23 -0.20 -6.82 13.02
N MET A 24 -0.31 -6.89 11.69
CA MET A 24 -0.91 -5.87 10.83
C MET A 24 -0.30 -4.48 11.05
N ARG A 25 0.98 -4.28 10.74
CA ARG A 25 1.73 -3.07 11.11
C ARG A 25 1.17 -1.80 10.47
N GLU A 26 1.28 -0.67 11.17
CA GLU A 26 0.97 0.66 10.61
C GLU A 26 2.15 1.22 9.83
N MET A 27 1.93 1.57 8.57
CA MET A 27 2.95 2.08 7.66
C MET A 27 2.80 3.59 7.44
N LEU A 28 3.74 4.37 8.00
CA LEU A 28 3.88 5.81 7.74
C LEU A 28 4.81 6.12 6.56
N ALA A 29 5.82 5.27 6.33
CA ALA A 29 6.86 5.54 5.34
C ALA A 29 6.29 5.66 3.92
N ALA A 30 5.38 4.76 3.52
CA ALA A 30 4.78 4.76 2.18
C ALA A 30 3.98 6.05 1.89
N THR A 31 3.14 6.46 2.85
CA THR A 31 2.28 7.65 2.72
C THR A 31 3.11 8.94 2.76
N SER A 32 4.09 9.01 3.67
CA SER A 32 4.98 10.17 3.80
C SER A 32 5.87 10.36 2.58
N LEU A 33 6.29 9.27 1.95
CA LEU A 33 7.15 9.32 0.77
C LEU A 33 6.40 9.89 -0.45
N LEU A 34 5.18 9.41 -0.71
CA LEU A 34 4.36 9.98 -1.79
C LEU A 34 3.99 11.45 -1.52
N SER A 35 3.67 11.79 -0.27
CA SER A 35 3.40 13.17 0.10
C SER A 35 4.62 14.08 -0.10
N GLY A 36 5.81 13.62 0.30
CA GLY A 36 7.07 14.35 0.10
C GLY A 36 7.44 14.55 -1.38
N MET A 37 6.96 13.66 -2.26
CA MET A 37 7.12 13.78 -3.71
C MET A 37 5.97 14.53 -4.40
N SER A 38 4.96 15.00 -3.64
CA SER A 38 3.73 15.59 -4.18
C SER A 38 2.97 14.68 -5.16
N MET A 39 3.10 13.37 -5.00
CA MET A 39 2.47 12.35 -5.84
C MET A 39 1.29 11.66 -5.15
N ASP A 40 0.96 12.08 -3.93
CA ASP A 40 -0.11 11.50 -3.12
C ASP A 40 -1.49 11.59 -3.78
N LYS A 41 -1.72 12.56 -4.67
CA LYS A 41 -2.95 12.68 -5.48
C LYS A 41 -2.92 11.89 -6.79
N GLU A 42 -1.73 11.55 -7.26
CA GLU A 42 -1.50 10.96 -8.58
C GLU A 42 -1.31 9.45 -8.51
N VAL A 43 -0.92 8.92 -7.34
CA VAL A 43 -0.61 7.52 -7.09
C VAL A 43 -1.48 7.00 -5.96
N ALA A 44 -2.12 5.85 -6.18
CA ALA A 44 -2.92 5.20 -5.15
C ALA A 44 -2.08 4.17 -4.38
N LEU A 45 -2.35 4.01 -3.09
CA LEU A 45 -1.77 2.99 -2.23
C LEU A 45 -2.83 1.97 -1.81
N ILE A 46 -2.48 0.68 -1.89
CA ILE A 46 -3.33 -0.42 -1.43
C ILE A 46 -2.51 -1.37 -0.55
N THR A 47 -3.07 -1.83 0.57
CA THR A 47 -2.44 -2.83 1.42
C THR A 47 -3.43 -3.72 2.16
N ASP A 48 -3.01 -4.97 2.45
CA ASP A 48 -3.65 -5.85 3.42
C ASP A 48 -3.27 -5.53 4.87
N GLY A 49 -2.31 -4.62 5.08
CA GLY A 49 -1.94 -4.04 6.38
C GLY A 49 -2.65 -2.72 6.69
N ARG A 50 -1.96 -1.80 7.37
CA ARG A 50 -2.46 -0.47 7.75
C ARG A 50 -1.60 0.67 7.21
N PHE A 51 -2.24 1.79 6.92
CA PHE A 51 -1.56 3.07 6.69
C PHE A 51 -1.80 4.01 7.88
N SER A 52 -0.80 4.82 8.22
CA SER A 52 -1.01 5.92 9.15
C SER A 52 -1.64 7.11 8.41
N GLY A 53 -2.43 7.93 9.13
CA GLY A 53 -3.28 8.99 8.58
C GLY A 53 -2.57 10.21 7.95
N GLY A 54 -1.36 10.05 7.44
CA GLY A 54 -0.58 11.12 6.79
C GLY A 54 -0.91 11.36 5.32
N THR A 55 -1.76 10.54 4.69
CA THR A 55 -2.04 10.62 3.25
C THR A 55 -3.13 11.65 2.92
N ARG A 56 -2.93 12.46 1.88
CA ARG A 56 -3.97 13.36 1.34
C ARG A 56 -4.67 12.83 0.08
N GLY A 57 -4.23 11.71 -0.46
CA GLY A 57 -4.91 11.01 -1.56
C GLY A 57 -5.26 9.56 -1.23
N ALA A 58 -5.44 8.73 -2.26
CA ALA A 58 -6.04 7.41 -2.12
C ALA A 58 -5.09 6.43 -1.39
N ALA A 59 -5.42 6.09 -0.14
CA ALA A 59 -4.74 5.08 0.66
C ALA A 59 -5.75 4.09 1.25
N ILE A 60 -5.76 2.87 0.72
CA ILE A 60 -6.69 1.81 1.09
C ILE A 60 -5.94 0.75 1.89
N GLY A 61 -6.24 0.65 3.18
CA GLY A 61 -5.75 -0.42 4.06
C GLY A 61 -6.80 -1.52 4.28
N HIS A 62 -6.45 -2.50 5.11
CA HIS A 62 -7.33 -3.56 5.58
C HIS A 62 -7.93 -4.44 4.48
N VAL A 63 -7.27 -4.55 3.32
CA VAL A 63 -7.73 -5.43 2.25
C VAL A 63 -7.80 -6.87 2.76
N SER A 64 -8.98 -7.47 2.60
CA SER A 64 -9.29 -8.79 3.12
C SER A 64 -9.98 -9.65 2.05
N PRO A 65 -9.72 -10.96 1.98
CA PRO A 65 -8.71 -11.70 2.76
C PRO A 65 -7.27 -11.26 2.45
N GLU A 66 -6.38 -11.33 3.45
CA GLU A 66 -4.97 -10.90 3.31
C GLU A 66 -4.18 -11.81 2.35
N ALA A 67 -3.00 -11.36 1.90
CA ALA A 67 -2.20 -12.11 0.96
C ALA A 67 -1.70 -13.46 1.52
N ALA A 68 -1.36 -13.51 2.81
CA ALA A 68 -0.92 -14.74 3.48
C ALA A 68 -2.01 -15.83 3.48
N GLU A 69 -3.27 -15.44 3.43
CA GLU A 69 -4.43 -16.34 3.34
C GLU A 69 -4.84 -16.63 1.89
N LYS A 70 -4.01 -16.25 0.92
CA LYS A 70 -4.27 -16.41 -0.52
C LYS A 70 -5.52 -15.63 -0.98
N GLY A 71 -5.80 -14.50 -0.35
CA GLY A 71 -6.84 -13.58 -0.80
C GLY A 71 -6.55 -12.96 -2.17
N PRO A 72 -7.51 -12.25 -2.79
CA PRO A 72 -7.36 -11.69 -4.13
C PRO A 72 -6.11 -10.82 -4.32
N ILE A 73 -5.71 -10.06 -3.29
CA ILE A 73 -4.50 -9.21 -3.31
C ILE A 73 -3.20 -10.02 -3.53
N ALA A 74 -3.16 -11.31 -3.15
CA ALA A 74 -2.02 -12.18 -3.44
C ALA A 74 -1.88 -12.52 -4.93
N ALA A 75 -2.98 -12.52 -5.68
CA ALA A 75 -3.00 -12.91 -7.09
C ALA A 75 -2.53 -11.79 -8.04
N LEU A 76 -2.39 -10.57 -7.53
CA LEU A 76 -1.94 -9.42 -8.31
C LEU A 76 -0.53 -9.63 -8.88
N ARG A 77 -0.35 -9.11 -10.09
CA ARG A 77 0.89 -9.10 -10.87
C ARG A 77 1.08 -7.70 -11.42
N ASP A 78 2.34 -7.27 -11.54
CA ASP A 78 2.68 -6.00 -12.17
C ASP A 78 2.18 -5.98 -13.62
N GLY A 79 1.61 -4.87 -14.05
CA GLY A 79 1.02 -4.69 -15.37
C GLY A 79 0.39 -3.32 -15.53
#